data_AF-A0A4Y3NP60-F1
#
_entry.id   AF-A0A4Y3NP60-F1
#
_cell.length_a   1.000
_cell.length_b   1.000
_cell.length_c   1.000
_cell.angle_alpha   90.00
_cell.angle_beta   90.00
_cell.angle_gamma   90.00
#
_symmetry.space_group_name_H-M   'P 1'
#
loop_
_entity.id
_entity.type
_entity.pdbx_description
1 polymer ?
#
loop_
_entity_poly.entity_id
_entity_poly.type
_entity_poly.pdbx_seq_one_letter_code
_entity_poly.pdbx_strand_id
1 'polypeptide(L)'
;MDYTHFSVRFRVARKLAAIVGVNINGKELMPLAREGSWHLDDRIPSEQQAGPDLYKNNAFDRGHLVRRLDPVWGDAATAKKANQDTFSYTNAAPQIDDFNQGKELWVGLEDHVLGHAGAHEAKLSVFTGPVFVDDDPVYRGVQIPRKFWKIAAWTNDAKLAAVGFVLDQSPMLGKVELKKAIGQRLLEGEPPPLGPFRTFQVPIGQIADLTGLSLSRLINADRLVSHQRESGIEQKAIKLESADQIRL
;
A
#
# COMPACT_ATOMS: atom_id res chain seq x y z
N MET A 1 -5.15 -6.08 -15.07
CA MET A 1 -5.93 -7.22 -14.61
C MET A 1 -7.06 -6.66 -13.82
N ASP A 2 -8.29 -7.00 -14.17
CA ASP A 2 -9.47 -6.45 -13.51
C ASP A 2 -10.04 -7.47 -12.52
N TYR A 3 -10.46 -6.95 -11.37
CA TYR A 3 -11.17 -7.65 -10.31
C TYR A 3 -12.43 -6.85 -9.98
N THR A 4 -13.24 -7.36 -9.05
CA THR A 4 -14.45 -6.65 -8.61
C THR A 4 -14.05 -5.37 -7.85
N HIS A 5 -14.33 -4.21 -8.44
CA HIS A 5 -14.10 -2.86 -7.91
C HIS A 5 -12.64 -2.39 -7.80
N PHE A 6 -11.68 -3.21 -8.23
CA PHE A 6 -10.28 -2.81 -8.30
C PHE A 6 -9.56 -3.42 -9.50
N SER A 7 -8.44 -2.80 -9.88
CA SER A 7 -7.57 -3.29 -10.95
C SER A 7 -6.13 -3.36 -10.48
N VAL A 8 -5.40 -4.33 -11.01
CA VAL A 8 -3.97 -4.57 -10.76
C VAL A 8 -3.18 -4.41 -12.04
N ARG A 9 -2.08 -3.63 -11.98
CA ARG A 9 -1.01 -3.64 -12.97
C ARG A 9 0.14 -4.46 -12.43
N PHE A 10 0.24 -5.69 -12.90
CA PHE A 10 1.21 -6.66 -12.44
C PHE A 10 2.53 -6.58 -13.23
N ARG A 11 3.66 -6.70 -12.55
CA ARG A 11 4.98 -6.81 -13.20
C ARG A 11 5.55 -8.20 -12.99
N VAL A 12 5.47 -9.02 -14.04
CA VAL A 12 5.98 -10.40 -14.07
C VAL A 12 7.46 -10.47 -13.63
N ALA A 13 8.31 -9.56 -14.11
CA ALA A 13 9.72 -9.50 -13.72
C ALA A 13 9.95 -9.32 -12.21
N ARG A 14 8.99 -8.68 -11.52
CA ARG A 14 9.01 -8.48 -10.07
C ARG A 14 8.18 -9.52 -9.31
N LYS A 15 7.38 -10.32 -10.02
CA LYS A 15 6.35 -11.22 -9.48
C LYS A 15 5.34 -10.55 -8.53
N LEU A 16 5.18 -9.23 -8.65
CA LEU A 16 4.41 -8.37 -7.75
C LEU A 16 3.62 -7.34 -8.56
N ALA A 17 2.55 -6.79 -7.96
CA ALA A 17 1.90 -5.62 -8.52
C ALA A 17 2.84 -4.40 -8.49
N ALA A 18 2.88 -3.64 -9.58
CA ALA A 18 3.49 -2.31 -9.58
C ALA A 18 2.53 -1.25 -9.01
N ILE A 19 1.24 -1.39 -9.31
CA ILE A 19 0.18 -0.54 -8.80
C ILE A 19 -1.12 -1.33 -8.76
N VAL A 20 -1.90 -1.10 -7.71
CA VAL A 20 -3.31 -1.46 -7.61
C VAL A 20 -4.14 -0.19 -7.45
N GLY A 21 -5.36 -0.18 -7.97
CA GLY A 21 -6.31 0.91 -7.79
C GLY A 21 -7.69 0.35 -7.46
N VAL A 22 -8.26 0.78 -6.34
CA VAL A 22 -9.60 0.39 -5.87
C VAL A 22 -10.52 1.59 -5.80
N ASN A 23 -11.79 1.38 -6.16
CA ASN A 23 -12.85 2.34 -5.89
C ASN A 23 -13.67 1.87 -4.69
N ILE A 24 -13.96 2.82 -3.80
CA ILE A 24 -14.72 2.63 -2.58
C ILE A 24 -16.01 3.44 -2.71
N ASN A 25 -17.16 2.78 -2.51
CA ASN A 25 -18.44 3.45 -2.36
C ASN A 25 -18.88 3.40 -0.90
N GLY A 26 -18.58 4.46 -0.14
CA GLY A 26 -18.87 4.52 1.29
C GLY A 26 -20.33 4.26 1.65
N LYS A 27 -21.26 4.68 0.78
CA LYS A 27 -22.71 4.51 0.96
C LYS A 27 -23.17 3.04 0.89
N GLU A 28 -22.47 2.23 0.12
CA GLU A 28 -22.89 0.86 -0.20
C GLU A 28 -21.98 -0.19 0.46
N LEU A 29 -21.11 0.22 1.40
CA LEU A 29 -20.23 -0.68 2.12
C LEU A 29 -21.02 -1.77 2.84
N MET A 30 -20.58 -3.01 2.69
CA MET A 30 -21.17 -4.16 3.38
C MET A 30 -20.26 -4.67 4.50
N PRO A 31 -20.76 -4.78 5.74
CA PRO A 31 -19.98 -5.33 6.85
C PRO A 31 -19.88 -6.85 6.72
N LEU A 32 -18.87 -7.33 6.02
CA LEU A 32 -18.58 -8.77 5.93
C LEU A 32 -17.55 -9.21 6.98
N ALA A 33 -17.87 -10.32 7.65
CA ALA A 33 -16.94 -11.04 8.51
C ALA A 33 -15.65 -11.37 7.74
N ARG A 34 -14.54 -11.53 8.47
CA ARG A 34 -13.26 -11.85 7.86
C ARG A 34 -13.27 -13.30 7.38
N GLU A 35 -13.55 -13.48 6.10
CA GLU A 35 -13.48 -14.76 5.39
C GLU A 35 -12.67 -14.58 4.11
N GLY A 36 -11.86 -15.58 3.76
CA GLY A 36 -11.09 -15.58 2.51
C GLY A 36 -9.86 -16.48 2.58
N SER A 37 -9.51 -17.07 1.44
CA SER A 37 -8.35 -17.95 1.30
C SER A 37 -7.46 -17.43 0.18
N TRP A 38 -6.15 -17.36 0.49
CA TRP A 38 -5.15 -16.94 -0.48
C TRP A 38 -5.09 -17.91 -1.65
N HIS A 39 -5.07 -17.38 -2.87
CA HIS A 39 -5.02 -18.17 -4.09
C HIS A 39 -4.16 -17.49 -5.16
N LEU A 40 -3.56 -18.31 -6.03
CA LEU A 40 -2.87 -17.82 -7.21
C LEU A 40 -3.89 -17.31 -8.23
N ASP A 41 -3.49 -16.37 -9.07
CA ASP A 41 -4.32 -15.95 -10.20
C ASP A 41 -4.02 -16.76 -11.45
N ASP A 42 -4.99 -17.53 -11.95
CA ASP A 42 -4.79 -18.42 -13.09
C ASP A 42 -4.45 -17.71 -14.42
N ARG A 43 -4.62 -16.38 -14.48
CA ARG A 43 -4.24 -15.59 -15.66
C ARG A 43 -2.72 -15.39 -15.77
N ILE A 44 -1.97 -15.70 -14.71
CA ILE A 44 -0.51 -15.63 -14.68
C ILE A 44 0.04 -17.00 -14.29
N PRO A 45 1.07 -17.53 -14.97
CA PRO A 45 1.72 -18.77 -14.53
C PRO A 45 2.19 -18.70 -13.08
N SER A 46 2.04 -19.80 -12.34
CA SER A 46 2.29 -19.85 -10.89
C SER A 46 3.71 -19.39 -10.50
N GLU A 47 4.70 -19.72 -11.32
CA GLU A 47 6.12 -19.41 -11.15
C GLU A 47 6.44 -17.92 -11.37
N GLN A 48 5.52 -17.18 -12.00
CA GLN A 48 5.61 -15.75 -12.25
C GLN A 48 4.91 -14.91 -11.17
N GLN A 49 4.37 -15.55 -10.12
CA GLN A 49 3.73 -14.89 -8.99
C GLN A 49 4.53 -15.11 -7.70
N ALA A 50 4.48 -14.12 -6.81
CA ALA A 50 4.93 -14.29 -5.43
C ALA A 50 3.91 -15.16 -4.67
N GLY A 51 3.95 -16.47 -4.92
CA GLY A 51 3.02 -17.45 -4.34
C GLY A 51 3.32 -17.84 -2.89
N PRO A 52 2.64 -18.88 -2.35
CA PRO A 52 2.76 -19.30 -0.95
C PRO A 52 4.20 -19.61 -0.51
N ASP A 53 5.04 -20.10 -1.43
CA ASP A 53 6.45 -20.41 -1.16
C ASP A 53 7.26 -19.18 -0.75
N LEU A 54 6.88 -17.97 -1.15
CA LEU A 54 7.55 -16.76 -0.69
C LEU A 54 7.33 -16.51 0.80
N TYR A 55 6.15 -16.84 1.32
CA TYR A 55 5.69 -16.45 2.67
C TYR A 55 5.78 -17.57 3.71
N LYS A 56 6.13 -18.79 3.28
CA LYS A 56 6.17 -19.95 4.16
C LYS A 56 7.35 -19.85 5.14
N ASN A 57 7.06 -19.99 6.44
CA ASN A 57 8.03 -20.07 7.52
C ASN A 57 9.02 -18.90 7.50
N ASN A 58 8.51 -17.67 7.45
CA ASN A 58 9.31 -16.45 7.55
C ASN A 58 8.49 -15.29 8.14
N ALA A 59 9.15 -14.15 8.33
CA ALA A 59 8.53 -12.94 8.88
C ALA A 59 7.69 -12.11 7.88
N PHE A 60 7.56 -12.55 6.62
CA PHE A 60 6.73 -11.84 5.64
C PHE A 60 5.27 -12.25 5.76
N ASP A 61 4.43 -11.26 6.02
CA ASP A 61 2.99 -11.34 5.80
C ASP A 61 2.65 -11.12 4.32
N ARG A 62 1.50 -11.69 3.93
CA ARG A 62 0.84 -11.42 2.65
C ARG A 62 0.12 -10.06 2.76
N GLY A 63 0.91 -8.99 2.70
CA GLY A 63 0.44 -7.62 2.81
C GLY A 63 -0.50 -7.28 1.67
N HIS A 64 -1.76 -6.99 1.99
CA HIS A 64 -2.77 -6.59 1.01
C HIS A 64 -2.43 -5.21 0.44
N LEU A 65 -2.40 -5.08 -0.89
CA LEU A 65 -2.27 -3.78 -1.55
C LEU A 65 -3.62 -3.08 -1.68
N VAL A 66 -4.65 -3.79 -2.16
CA VAL A 66 -6.06 -3.45 -1.96
C VAL A 66 -6.53 -4.14 -0.71
N ARG A 67 -7.06 -3.37 0.24
CA ARG A 67 -7.53 -3.93 1.51
C ARG A 67 -8.80 -4.71 1.30
N ARG A 68 -8.99 -5.69 2.18
CA ARG A 68 -10.14 -6.59 2.13
C ARG A 68 -11.48 -5.88 2.02
N LEU A 69 -11.71 -4.81 2.79
CA LEU A 69 -13.02 -4.14 2.86
C LEU A 69 -13.19 -2.98 1.87
N ASP A 70 -12.12 -2.48 1.26
CA ASP A 70 -12.21 -1.35 0.31
C ASP A 70 -13.16 -1.63 -0.86
N PRO A 71 -13.10 -2.80 -1.53
CA PRO A 71 -13.99 -3.08 -2.65
C PRO A 71 -15.34 -3.68 -2.22
N VAL A 72 -15.60 -3.85 -0.92
CA VAL A 72 -16.75 -4.63 -0.41
C VAL A 72 -17.97 -3.73 -0.27
N TRP A 73 -18.58 -3.43 -1.40
CA TRP A 73 -19.80 -2.64 -1.50
C TRP A 73 -20.72 -3.17 -2.61
N GLY A 74 -21.97 -2.71 -2.63
CA GLY A 74 -22.99 -3.15 -3.59
C GLY A 74 -23.87 -4.27 -3.06
N ASP A 75 -24.40 -5.11 -3.94
CA ASP A 75 -25.20 -6.28 -3.53
C ASP A 75 -24.33 -7.37 -2.88
N ALA A 76 -24.96 -8.26 -2.11
CA ALA A 76 -24.26 -9.28 -1.33
C ALA A 76 -23.39 -10.24 -2.18
N ALA A 77 -23.79 -10.55 -3.41
CA ALA A 77 -23.01 -11.42 -4.29
C ALA A 77 -21.77 -10.69 -4.80
N THR A 78 -21.92 -9.45 -5.25
CA THR A 78 -20.82 -8.58 -5.69
C THR A 78 -19.84 -8.31 -4.54
N ALA A 79 -20.32 -7.93 -3.36
CA ALA A 79 -19.50 -7.66 -2.18
C ALA A 79 -18.72 -8.91 -1.73
N LYS A 80 -19.35 -10.09 -1.75
CA LYS A 80 -18.67 -11.36 -1.43
C LYS A 80 -17.58 -11.68 -2.44
N LYS A 81 -17.84 -11.47 -3.74
CA LYS A 81 -16.86 -11.69 -4.80
C LYS A 81 -15.69 -10.72 -4.69
N ALA A 82 -15.94 -9.44 -4.45
CA ALA A 82 -14.93 -8.43 -4.19
C ALA A 82 -14.05 -8.77 -2.99
N ASN A 83 -14.63 -9.21 -1.87
CA ASN A 83 -13.88 -9.66 -0.71
C ASN A 83 -12.98 -10.86 -1.03
N GLN A 84 -13.45 -11.83 -1.84
CA GLN A 84 -12.63 -12.97 -2.25
C GLN A 84 -11.47 -12.56 -3.16
N ASP A 85 -11.73 -11.65 -4.11
CA ASP A 85 -10.74 -11.17 -5.06
C ASP A 85 -9.53 -10.52 -4.37
N THR A 86 -9.70 -9.91 -3.19
CA THR A 86 -8.57 -9.29 -2.45
C THR A 86 -7.54 -10.30 -1.96
N PHE A 87 -7.89 -11.60 -1.87
CA PHE A 87 -6.99 -12.68 -1.44
C PHE A 87 -6.18 -13.29 -2.61
N SER A 88 -6.17 -12.67 -3.79
CA SER A 88 -5.27 -13.09 -4.86
C SER A 88 -3.81 -12.69 -4.55
N TYR A 89 -2.83 -13.57 -4.80
CA TYR A 89 -1.41 -13.26 -4.61
C TYR A 89 -0.90 -12.10 -5.49
N THR A 90 -1.59 -11.79 -6.58
CA THR A 90 -1.31 -10.61 -7.40
C THR A 90 -1.63 -9.28 -6.70
N ASN A 91 -2.48 -9.32 -5.66
CA ASN A 91 -2.80 -8.22 -4.77
C ASN A 91 -1.95 -8.23 -3.48
N ALA A 92 -0.99 -9.15 -3.37
CA ALA A 92 -0.10 -9.25 -2.22
C ALA A 92 1.28 -8.67 -2.51
N ALA A 93 1.93 -8.15 -1.47
CA ALA A 93 3.36 -7.90 -1.45
C ALA A 93 3.98 -8.34 -0.12
N PRO A 94 5.26 -8.76 -0.10
CA PRO A 94 5.96 -9.15 1.12
C PRO A 94 6.16 -7.94 2.02
N GLN A 95 5.45 -7.96 3.15
CA GLN A 95 5.51 -6.95 4.19
C GLN A 95 5.90 -7.63 5.49
N ILE A 96 6.86 -7.09 6.25
CA ILE A 96 7.18 -7.65 7.57
C ILE A 96 5.93 -7.57 8.47
N ASP A 97 5.68 -8.61 9.25
CA ASP A 97 4.52 -8.72 10.14
C ASP A 97 4.25 -7.45 10.97
N ASP A 98 5.24 -6.92 11.68
CA ASP A 98 5.17 -5.69 12.48
C ASP A 98 4.86 -4.44 11.60
N PHE A 99 5.16 -4.47 10.30
CA PHE A 99 4.85 -3.41 9.33
C PHE A 99 3.41 -3.54 8.81
N ASN A 100 3.00 -4.75 8.45
CA ASN A 100 1.64 -5.07 8.03
C ASN A 100 0.63 -4.95 9.19
N GLN A 101 1.08 -5.20 10.42
CA GLN A 101 0.32 -5.14 11.68
C GLN A 101 0.64 -3.89 12.50
N GLY A 102 1.33 -2.90 11.91
CA GLY A 102 1.54 -1.55 12.44
C GLY A 102 0.20 -0.80 12.55
N LYS A 103 -0.61 -1.27 13.48
CA LYS A 103 -2.06 -1.10 13.64
C LYS A 103 -2.54 0.30 13.98
N GLU A 104 -1.68 1.29 14.14
CA GLU A 104 -2.14 2.62 14.55
C GLU A 104 -2.14 3.62 13.42
N LEU A 105 -1.12 3.59 12.55
CA LEU A 105 -1.00 4.63 11.54
C LEU A 105 -1.53 4.22 10.17
N TRP A 106 -1.24 2.98 9.76
CA TRP A 106 -1.77 2.45 8.51
C TRP A 106 -3.25 2.16 8.66
N VAL A 107 -3.64 1.38 9.69
CA VAL A 107 -5.04 1.15 10.08
C VAL A 107 -5.74 2.46 10.48
N GLY A 108 -5.06 3.41 11.12
CA GLY A 108 -5.64 4.73 11.43
C GLY A 108 -5.93 5.57 10.19
N LEU A 109 -5.01 5.64 9.23
CA LEU A 109 -5.27 6.26 7.91
C LEU A 109 -6.40 5.54 7.17
N GLU A 110 -6.44 4.22 7.31
CA GLU A 110 -7.36 3.30 6.68
C GLU A 110 -8.79 3.37 7.22
N ASP A 111 -8.94 3.49 8.53
CA ASP A 111 -10.18 3.78 9.25
C ASP A 111 -10.56 5.25 9.10
N HIS A 112 -9.60 6.15 8.93
CA HIS A 112 -9.89 7.53 8.58
C HIS A 112 -10.44 7.63 7.15
N VAL A 113 -9.86 6.90 6.19
CA VAL A 113 -10.32 6.85 4.79
C VAL A 113 -11.68 6.14 4.68
N LEU A 114 -11.87 4.97 5.30
CA LEU A 114 -13.17 4.27 5.30
C LEU A 114 -14.20 4.96 6.19
N GLY A 115 -13.79 5.51 7.32
CA GLY A 115 -14.63 6.29 8.23
C GLY A 115 -15.08 7.58 7.57
N HIS A 116 -14.21 8.29 6.87
CA HIS A 116 -14.60 9.42 6.03
C HIS A 116 -15.53 8.98 4.91
N ALA A 117 -15.25 7.86 4.23
CA ALA A 117 -16.12 7.31 3.20
C ALA A 117 -17.52 6.96 3.73
N GLY A 118 -17.61 6.21 4.82
CA GLY A 118 -18.87 5.77 5.41
C GLY A 118 -19.64 6.92 6.06
N ALA A 119 -18.97 7.75 6.88
CA ALA A 119 -19.60 8.87 7.57
C ALA A 119 -20.10 9.97 6.62
N HIS A 120 -19.46 10.12 5.45
CA HIS A 120 -19.83 11.16 4.47
C HIS A 120 -20.42 10.60 3.17
N GLU A 121 -20.78 9.30 3.12
CA GLU A 121 -21.19 8.62 1.88
C GLU A 121 -20.23 8.85 0.69
N ALA A 122 -18.95 9.12 0.98
CA ALA A 122 -18.01 9.59 0.00
C ALA A 122 -17.56 8.45 -0.93
N LYS A 123 -17.32 8.81 -2.19
CA LYS A 123 -16.68 7.96 -3.20
C LYS A 123 -15.19 8.26 -3.22
N LEU A 124 -14.39 7.22 -2.98
CA LEU A 124 -12.94 7.34 -2.90
C LEU A 124 -12.28 6.41 -3.92
N SER A 125 -11.15 6.85 -4.46
CA SER A 125 -10.23 6.00 -5.19
C SER A 125 -8.92 5.92 -4.40
N VAL A 126 -8.45 4.70 -4.15
CA VAL A 126 -7.18 4.46 -3.46
C VAL A 126 -6.24 3.75 -4.42
N PHE A 127 -5.04 4.30 -4.57
CA PHE A 127 -3.95 3.70 -5.33
C PHE A 127 -2.86 3.26 -4.37
N THR A 128 -2.29 2.09 -4.58
CA THR A 128 -1.26 1.54 -3.69
C THR A 128 -0.25 0.74 -4.50
N GLY A 129 1.00 0.75 -4.07
CA GLY A 129 2.02 -0.08 -4.68
C GLY A 129 3.32 -0.10 -3.89
N PRO A 130 4.20 -1.06 -4.19
CA PRO A 130 5.59 -0.99 -3.79
C PRO A 130 6.34 0.10 -4.57
N VAL A 131 7.45 0.56 -4.00
CA VAL A 131 8.50 1.26 -4.75
C VAL A 131 9.51 0.20 -5.18
N PHE A 132 9.72 0.08 -6.49
CA PHE A 132 10.68 -0.85 -7.06
C PHE A 132 11.99 -0.14 -7.34
N VAL A 133 13.08 -0.68 -6.80
CA VAL A 133 14.45 -0.25 -7.09
C VAL A 133 15.30 -1.45 -7.52
N ASP A 134 16.35 -1.19 -8.29
CA ASP A 134 17.18 -2.25 -8.86
C ASP A 134 17.97 -3.03 -7.80
N ASP A 135 18.28 -2.38 -6.67
CA ASP A 135 19.02 -2.96 -5.55
C ASP A 135 18.13 -3.62 -4.49
N ASP A 136 16.82 -3.78 -4.75
CA ASP A 136 15.92 -4.48 -3.85
C ASP A 136 16.46 -5.90 -3.55
N PRO A 137 16.55 -6.30 -2.26
CA PRO A 137 17.14 -7.58 -1.88
C PRO A 137 16.33 -8.75 -2.45
N VAL A 138 17.03 -9.72 -3.03
CA VAL A 138 16.40 -10.94 -3.55
C VAL A 138 16.22 -11.95 -2.42
N TYR A 139 14.99 -12.43 -2.23
CA TYR A 139 14.67 -13.52 -1.32
C TYR A 139 13.75 -14.51 -2.03
N ARG A 140 14.13 -15.80 -2.04
CA ARG A 140 13.42 -16.89 -2.74
C ARG A 140 13.03 -16.54 -4.19
N GLY A 141 13.94 -15.86 -4.91
CA GLY A 141 13.75 -15.48 -6.31
C GLY A 141 12.80 -14.30 -6.54
N VAL A 142 12.47 -13.52 -5.50
CA VAL A 142 11.66 -12.30 -5.58
C VAL A 142 12.47 -11.12 -5.02
N GLN A 143 12.52 -10.01 -5.76
CA GLN A 143 13.09 -8.75 -5.28
C GLN A 143 12.11 -8.08 -4.31
N ILE A 144 12.46 -8.08 -3.02
CA ILE A 144 11.61 -7.60 -1.92
C ILE A 144 11.65 -6.08 -1.88
N PRO A 145 10.53 -5.39 -2.15
CA PRO A 145 10.49 -3.94 -2.07
C PRO A 145 10.69 -3.46 -0.64
N ARG A 146 11.52 -2.44 -0.47
CA ARG A 146 11.79 -1.83 0.84
C ARG A 146 10.76 -0.79 1.25
N LYS A 147 10.09 -0.17 0.27
CA LYS A 147 9.13 0.92 0.48
C LYS A 147 7.83 0.64 -0.24
N PHE A 148 6.76 1.24 0.29
CA PHE A 148 5.43 1.24 -0.30
C PHE A 148 4.89 2.66 -0.34
N TRP A 149 3.90 2.89 -1.20
CA TRP A 149 3.23 4.16 -1.33
C TRP A 149 1.71 3.95 -1.43
N LYS A 150 0.96 4.96 -1.00
CA LYS A 150 -0.49 5.00 -1.14
C LYS A 150 -0.95 6.42 -1.47
N ILE A 151 -1.95 6.54 -2.32
CA ILE A 151 -2.65 7.79 -2.60
C ILE A 151 -4.13 7.56 -2.40
N ALA A 152 -4.77 8.37 -1.56
CA ALA A 152 -6.21 8.44 -1.46
C ALA A 152 -6.70 9.69 -2.20
N ALA A 153 -7.70 9.53 -3.06
CA ALA A 153 -8.30 10.61 -3.82
C ALA A 153 -9.82 10.57 -3.69
N TRP A 154 -10.44 11.74 -3.55
CA TRP A 154 -11.89 11.89 -3.40
C TRP A 154 -12.35 13.21 -4.00
N THR A 155 -13.65 13.33 -4.19
CA THR A 155 -14.27 14.59 -4.61
C THR A 155 -14.98 15.24 -3.43
N ASN A 156 -14.67 16.50 -3.16
CA ASN A 156 -15.42 17.36 -2.24
C ASN A 156 -15.95 18.56 -3.03
N ASP A 157 -17.25 18.81 -3.02
CA ASP A 157 -17.91 19.89 -3.79
C ASP A 157 -17.46 19.95 -5.27
N ALA A 158 -17.46 18.79 -5.94
CA ALA A 158 -16.98 18.60 -7.32
C ALA A 158 -15.50 18.94 -7.58
N LYS A 159 -14.71 19.22 -6.53
CA LYS A 159 -13.26 19.42 -6.62
C LYS A 159 -12.53 18.14 -6.19
N LEU A 160 -11.56 17.73 -7.01
CA LEU A 160 -10.69 16.61 -6.68
C LEU A 160 -9.74 17.02 -5.56
N ALA A 161 -9.60 16.15 -4.56
CA ALA A 161 -8.65 16.24 -3.48
C ALA A 161 -7.88 14.93 -3.40
N ALA A 162 -6.60 15.00 -3.02
CA ALA A 162 -5.78 13.82 -2.84
C ALA A 162 -4.71 14.02 -1.76
N VAL A 163 -4.30 12.92 -1.12
CA VAL A 163 -3.16 12.87 -0.20
C VAL A 163 -2.28 11.67 -0.53
N GLY A 164 -0.96 11.85 -0.42
CA GLY A 164 0.05 10.84 -0.70
C GLY A 164 0.82 10.40 0.55
N PHE A 165 1.14 9.11 0.62
CA PHE A 165 1.91 8.51 1.71
C PHE A 165 3.01 7.62 1.18
N VAL A 166 4.12 7.56 1.93
CA VAL A 166 5.21 6.59 1.75
C VAL A 166 5.49 5.90 3.07
N LEU A 167 5.65 4.58 3.00
CA LEU A 167 5.97 3.70 4.11
C LEU A 167 7.29 2.98 3.85
N ASP A 168 8.15 2.88 4.86
CA ASP A 168 9.48 2.29 4.76
C ASP A 168 9.68 1.14 5.76
N GLN A 169 9.79 -0.09 5.24
CA GLN A 169 10.07 -1.31 6.01
C GLN A 169 11.56 -1.67 6.06
N SER A 170 12.46 -0.91 5.43
CA SER A 170 13.90 -1.18 5.41
C SER A 170 14.50 -1.45 6.80
N PRO A 171 14.14 -0.70 7.86
CA PRO A 171 14.71 -0.93 9.20
C PRO A 171 14.39 -2.33 9.78
N MET A 172 13.39 -3.01 9.25
CA MET A 172 12.82 -4.25 9.79
C MET A 172 13.27 -5.49 9.03
N LEU A 173 13.63 -5.31 7.75
CA LEU A 173 14.23 -6.34 6.92
C LEU A 173 15.50 -6.93 7.56
N GLY A 174 16.19 -6.21 8.45
CA GLY A 174 17.38 -6.68 9.16
C GLY A 174 17.16 -7.64 10.35
N LYS A 175 15.94 -8.06 10.73
CA LYS A 175 15.76 -8.66 12.07
C LYS A 175 16.08 -10.15 12.24
N VAL A 176 15.76 -11.10 11.34
CA VAL A 176 16.14 -12.52 11.59
C VAL A 176 16.52 -13.33 10.35
N GLU A 177 15.85 -13.20 9.19
CA GLU A 177 16.09 -14.10 8.05
C GLU A 177 16.87 -13.46 6.89
N LEU A 178 16.62 -12.19 6.59
CA LEU A 178 17.45 -11.42 5.66
C LEU A 178 18.88 -11.21 6.21
N LYS A 179 19.06 -11.29 7.53
CA LYS A 179 20.37 -11.26 8.21
C LYS A 179 21.31 -12.38 7.76
N LYS A 180 20.82 -13.57 7.43
CA LYS A 180 21.67 -14.65 6.90
C LYS A 180 22.11 -14.40 5.45
N ALA A 181 21.26 -13.74 4.65
CA ALA A 181 21.56 -13.39 3.26
C ALA A 181 22.36 -12.08 3.10
N ILE A 182 22.17 -11.13 4.03
CA ILE A 182 22.82 -9.81 4.05
C ILE A 182 24.03 -9.79 5.00
N GLY A 183 24.12 -10.72 5.95
CA GLY A 183 25.23 -10.80 6.92
C GLY A 183 26.61 -11.04 6.31
N GLN A 184 26.69 -11.48 5.05
CA GLN A 184 27.95 -11.49 4.29
C GLN A 184 28.38 -10.10 3.80
N ARG A 185 27.50 -9.09 3.83
CA ARG A 185 27.75 -7.70 3.39
C ARG A 185 27.88 -6.68 4.54
N LEU A 186 27.49 -7.02 5.78
CA LEU A 186 27.47 -6.08 6.92
C LEU A 186 28.56 -6.38 7.98
N LEU A 187 29.77 -6.74 7.55
CA LEU A 187 30.97 -6.79 8.40
C LEU A 187 31.68 -5.42 8.49
N GLU A 188 30.93 -4.31 8.31
CA GLU A 188 31.48 -2.94 8.20
C GLU A 188 31.06 -2.00 9.36
N GLY A 189 30.43 -2.52 10.43
CA GLY A 189 30.39 -1.82 11.72
C GLY A 189 29.32 -0.72 11.90
N GLU A 190 28.16 -0.82 11.26
CA GLU A 190 27.09 0.17 11.45
C GLU A 190 26.23 -0.06 12.72
N PRO A 191 25.79 1.04 13.39
CA PRO A 191 24.96 0.97 14.60
C PRO A 191 23.53 0.45 14.32
N PRO A 192 22.85 -0.13 15.33
CA PRO A 192 21.54 -0.78 15.17
C PRO A 192 20.41 0.20 14.77
N PRO A 193 19.37 -0.27 14.06
CA PRO A 193 18.36 0.61 13.46
C PRO A 193 17.43 1.28 14.49
N LEU A 194 17.17 2.58 14.26
CA LEU A 194 16.27 3.44 15.00
C LEU A 194 14.78 3.18 14.62
N GLY A 195 13.98 2.71 15.58
CA GLY A 195 12.50 2.71 15.60
C GLY A 195 11.75 1.69 14.70
N PRO A 196 10.45 1.41 14.96
CA PRO A 196 9.59 0.69 14.01
C PRO A 196 9.40 1.52 12.72
N PHE A 197 8.92 0.90 11.64
CA PHE A 197 8.77 1.48 10.29
C PHE A 197 8.36 2.96 10.25
N ARG A 198 8.77 3.65 9.18
CA ARG A 198 8.51 5.08 9.04
C ARG A 198 7.38 5.31 8.04
N THR A 199 6.33 5.99 8.47
CA THR A 199 5.27 6.46 7.58
C THR A 199 5.33 7.97 7.45
N PHE A 200 5.18 8.45 6.23
CA PHE A 200 5.24 9.86 5.90
C PHE A 200 4.04 10.24 5.04
N GLN A 201 3.42 11.38 5.35
CA GLN A 201 2.68 12.11 4.32
C GLN A 201 3.70 12.85 3.45
N VAL A 202 3.59 12.69 2.13
CA VAL A 202 4.53 13.28 1.17
C VAL A 202 3.76 13.94 0.01
N PRO A 203 4.37 14.92 -0.68
CA PRO A 203 3.81 15.41 -1.93
C PRO A 203 3.65 14.25 -2.92
N ILE A 204 2.53 14.18 -3.62
CA ILE A 204 2.25 13.18 -4.65
C ILE A 204 3.27 13.25 -5.78
N GLY A 205 3.86 14.43 -6.02
CA GLY A 205 4.99 14.59 -6.94
C GLY A 205 6.18 13.71 -6.56
N GLN A 206 6.48 13.57 -5.26
CA GLN A 206 7.55 12.68 -4.80
C GLN A 206 7.22 11.21 -5.06
N ILE A 207 5.94 10.80 -4.97
CA ILE A 207 5.51 9.45 -5.33
C ILE A 207 5.67 9.23 -6.84
N ALA A 208 5.35 10.23 -7.67
CA ALA A 208 5.56 10.17 -9.11
C ALA A 208 7.06 9.97 -9.44
N ASP A 209 7.94 10.72 -8.78
CA ASP A 209 9.40 10.59 -8.95
C ASP A 209 9.92 9.21 -8.52
N LEU A 210 9.46 8.70 -7.37
CA LEU A 210 9.87 7.40 -6.84
C LEU A 210 9.41 6.21 -7.71
N THR A 211 8.32 6.36 -8.44
CA THR A 211 7.65 5.25 -9.15
C THR A 211 7.72 5.35 -10.67
N GLY A 212 8.06 6.53 -11.20
CA GLY A 212 7.96 6.85 -12.62
C GLY A 212 6.52 6.91 -13.14
N LEU A 213 5.51 6.95 -12.27
CA LEU A 213 4.11 7.02 -12.66
C LEU A 213 3.70 8.43 -13.07
N SER A 214 2.88 8.55 -14.12
CA SER A 214 2.25 9.82 -14.49
C SER A 214 1.06 10.11 -13.59
N LEU A 215 1.26 10.96 -12.58
CA LEU A 215 0.26 11.28 -11.54
C LEU A 215 -0.24 12.73 -11.61
N SER A 216 -0.11 13.40 -12.76
CA SER A 216 -0.36 14.85 -12.91
C SER A 216 -1.69 15.33 -12.33
N ARG A 217 -2.79 14.59 -12.55
CA ARG A 217 -4.11 14.93 -11.99
C ARG A 217 -4.14 14.88 -10.46
N LEU A 218 -3.48 13.90 -9.86
CA LEU A 218 -3.42 13.74 -8.41
C LEU A 218 -2.45 14.75 -7.78
N ILE A 219 -1.34 15.06 -8.45
CA ILE A 219 -0.41 16.14 -8.06
C ILE A 219 -1.13 17.49 -7.99
N ASN A 220 -1.97 17.79 -8.98
CA ASN A 220 -2.74 19.04 -9.00
C ASN A 220 -3.82 19.10 -7.90
N ALA A 221 -4.24 17.96 -7.37
CA ALA A 221 -5.24 17.83 -6.31
C ALA A 221 -4.61 17.62 -4.93
N ASP A 222 -3.28 17.67 -4.83
CA ASP A 222 -2.56 17.37 -3.60
C ASP A 222 -2.81 18.41 -2.51
N ARG A 223 -3.38 17.95 -1.40
CA ARG A 223 -3.71 18.79 -0.25
C ARG A 223 -2.48 19.26 0.50
N LEU A 224 -1.41 18.46 0.55
CA LEU A 224 -0.17 18.88 1.21
C LEU A 224 0.47 20.06 0.47
N VAL A 225 0.49 20.03 -0.86
CA VAL A 225 1.02 21.13 -1.69
C VAL A 225 0.11 22.36 -1.64
N SER A 226 -1.20 22.16 -1.57
CA SER A 226 -2.16 23.27 -1.42
C SER A 226 -1.91 24.04 -0.12
N HIS A 227 -1.71 23.33 1.00
CA HIS A 227 -1.33 23.93 2.29
C HIS A 227 0.02 24.67 2.24
N GLN A 228 1.01 24.17 1.48
CA GLN A 228 2.29 24.88 1.31
C GLN A 228 2.10 26.24 0.61
N ARG A 229 1.25 26.29 -0.41
CA ARG A 229 0.96 27.54 -1.14
C ARG A 229 0.26 28.56 -0.26
N GLU A 230 -0.65 28.11 0.60
CA GLU A 230 -1.40 28.97 1.53
C GLU A 230 -0.53 29.45 2.71
N SER A 231 0.32 28.58 3.25
CA SER A 231 1.19 28.89 4.39
C SER A 231 2.51 29.57 4.03
N GLY A 232 2.96 29.48 2.78
CA GLY A 232 4.27 29.94 2.32
C GLY A 232 5.45 29.08 2.79
N ILE A 233 5.19 27.93 3.44
CA ILE A 233 6.22 27.04 3.99
C ILE A 233 6.31 25.77 3.14
N GLU A 234 7.48 25.54 2.52
CA GLU A 234 7.75 24.31 1.78
C GLU A 234 7.89 23.12 2.75
N GLN A 235 7.08 22.07 2.57
CA GLN A 235 7.09 20.88 3.43
C GLN A 235 7.31 19.60 2.62
N LYS A 236 8.55 19.13 2.59
CA LYS A 236 8.94 18.01 1.73
C LYS A 236 8.37 16.66 2.18
N ALA A 237 8.17 16.45 3.47
CA ALA A 237 7.53 15.27 4.03
C ALA A 237 7.14 15.54 5.50
N ILE A 238 6.05 14.93 5.97
CA ILE A 238 5.64 14.96 7.38
C ILE A 238 5.74 13.53 7.89
N LYS A 239 6.63 13.28 8.86
CA LYS A 239 6.65 12.00 9.58
C LYS A 239 5.38 11.91 10.42
N LEU A 240 4.67 10.82 10.29
CA LEU A 240 3.42 10.58 10.99
C LEU A 240 3.65 9.59 12.15
N GLU A 241 3.25 10.01 13.35
CA GLU A 241 3.18 9.20 14.57
C GLU A 241 1.72 8.87 14.93
N SER A 242 0.73 9.66 14.47
CA SER A 242 -0.71 9.36 14.56
C SER A 242 -1.48 9.85 13.31
N ALA A 243 -2.71 9.36 13.12
CA ALA A 243 -3.57 9.75 11.99
C ALA A 243 -4.02 11.23 12.06
N ASP A 244 -4.13 11.83 13.25
CA ASP A 244 -4.55 13.23 13.42
C ASP A 244 -3.53 14.25 12.86
N GLN A 245 -2.32 13.80 12.53
CA GLN A 245 -1.28 14.63 11.92
C GLN A 245 -1.42 14.75 10.40
N ILE A 246 -2.35 14.02 9.79
CA ILE A 246 -2.61 14.05 8.34
C ILE A 246 -3.24 15.40 7.96
N ARG A 247 -2.70 16.02 6.91
CA ARG A 247 -3.24 17.26 6.34
C ARG A 247 -4.15 16.97 5.16
N LEU A 248 -5.43 17.33 5.29
CA LEU A 248 -6.49 17.17 4.28
C LEU A 248 -6.84 18.47 3.56
#